data_AF-A0A971UBH0-F1
#
_entry.id   AF-A0A971UBH0-F1
#
_cell.length_a   1.000
_cell.length_b   1.000
_cell.length_c   1.000
_cell.angle_alpha   90.00
_cell.angle_beta   90.00
_cell.angle_gamma   90.00
#
_symmetry.space_group_name_H-M   'P 1'
#
loop_
_entity.id
_entity.type
_entity.pdbx_description
1 polymer ?
#
loop_
_entity_poly.entity_id
_entity_poly.type
_entity_poly.pdbx_seq_one_letter_code
_entity_poly.pdbx_strand_id
1 'polypeptide(L)'
;MFTLKTFLAAKKKKVWTVSPDTSLYDALRMMDEKNIGAAPVIERGKLIGIFSERDFARKATAVQQLSMRLPVKKFMTKKVRRVTSRHTMEDCMAMMTTHRVRHLPILEKNKIIGIITIGDVVKHTIQEQKFVLRKVLDSIEEGKNTLRMNVRYNVEQNILPLVKMLARRYPGDASFRLLEEHLDQISSAYYRKLVTSKYNFTSTEISVIKLLKAHYREKEIAETLNISISTVKKHKYAIRGKLGMRNKSGNITTHLDLIA
;
A
#
# COMPACT_ATOMS: atom_id res chain seq x y z
N MET A 1 1.72 18.25 -7.33
CA MET A 1 3.18 18.08 -7.50
C MET A 1 3.84 18.13 -6.13
N PHE A 2 4.59 17.10 -5.75
CA PHE A 2 5.21 17.03 -4.41
C PHE A 2 6.48 17.89 -4.37
N THR A 3 6.46 18.96 -3.58
CA THR A 3 7.57 19.93 -3.52
C THR A 3 8.64 19.52 -2.52
N LEU A 4 9.85 20.08 -2.65
CA LEU A 4 10.89 19.90 -1.66
C LEU A 4 10.55 20.55 -0.30
N LYS A 5 9.67 21.56 -0.27
CA LYS A 5 9.13 22.09 0.99
C LYS A 5 8.36 21.02 1.76
N THR A 6 7.47 20.30 1.10
CA THR A 6 6.73 19.17 1.68
C THR A 6 7.65 18.01 2.07
N PHE A 7 8.66 17.72 1.24
CA PHE A 7 9.68 16.72 1.55
C PHE A 7 10.44 17.05 2.84
N LEU A 8 10.91 18.29 3.00
CA LEU A 8 11.68 18.73 4.17
C LEU A 8 10.84 18.69 5.44
N ALA A 9 9.55 19.06 5.36
CA ALA A 9 8.63 18.95 6.49
C ALA A 9 8.47 17.49 6.96
N ALA A 10 8.42 16.53 6.02
CA ALA A 10 8.34 15.11 6.34
C ALA A 10 9.69 14.53 6.84
N LYS A 11 10.82 15.06 6.35
CA LYS A 11 12.17 14.57 6.65
C LYS A 11 12.81 15.33 7.81
N LYS A 12 12.61 14.84 9.04
CA LYS A 12 13.29 15.34 10.27
C LYS A 12 14.80 15.03 10.35
N LYS A 13 15.53 14.91 9.24
CA LYS A 13 16.96 14.54 9.27
C LYS A 13 17.85 15.78 9.31
N LYS A 14 18.74 15.82 10.32
CA LYS A 14 19.86 16.75 10.41
C LYS A 14 20.76 16.61 9.18
N VAL A 15 21.19 17.73 8.59
CA VAL A 15 22.19 17.74 7.53
C VAL A 15 23.56 17.64 8.18
N TRP A 16 24.31 16.60 7.87
CA TRP A 16 25.70 16.45 8.30
C TRP A 16 26.62 17.11 7.30
N THR A 17 27.54 17.93 7.78
CA THR A 17 28.45 18.75 6.96
C THR A 17 29.87 18.62 7.46
N VAL A 18 30.85 18.91 6.60
CA VAL A 18 32.28 18.92 6.95
C VAL A 18 32.92 20.26 6.59
N SER A 19 34.07 20.56 7.21
CA SER A 19 34.92 21.70 6.85
C SER A 19 35.82 21.33 5.66
N PRO A 20 36.25 22.29 4.81
CA PRO A 20 37.25 22.02 3.76
C PRO A 20 38.54 21.36 4.29
N ASP A 21 38.92 21.64 5.53
CA ASP A 21 40.14 21.14 6.15
C ASP A 21 39.95 19.83 6.94
N THR A 22 38.71 19.34 7.06
CA THR A 22 38.44 18.01 7.64
C THR A 22 39.23 16.94 6.88
N SER A 23 39.85 16.01 7.60
CA SER A 23 40.61 14.93 6.99
C SER A 23 39.68 13.96 6.24
N LEU A 24 40.20 13.26 5.22
CA LEU A 24 39.45 12.20 4.55
C LEU A 24 38.98 11.12 5.52
N TYR A 25 39.84 10.75 6.48
CA TYR A 25 39.50 9.78 7.52
C TYR A 25 38.27 10.22 8.33
N ASP A 26 38.29 11.43 8.88
CA ASP A 26 37.19 11.92 9.73
C ASP A 26 35.90 12.10 8.93
N ALA A 27 36.01 12.56 7.69
CA ALA A 27 34.86 12.70 6.81
C ALA A 27 34.22 11.35 6.47
N LEU A 28 35.02 10.35 6.08
CA LEU A 28 34.55 9.00 5.76
C LEU A 28 33.99 8.29 6.98
N ARG A 29 34.67 8.41 8.14
CA ARG A 29 34.18 7.88 9.41
C ARG A 29 32.83 8.48 9.78
N MET A 30 32.67 9.80 9.68
CA MET A 30 31.39 10.45 9.94
C MET A 30 30.31 9.97 8.96
N MET A 31 30.66 9.82 7.68
CA MET A 31 29.74 9.32 6.65
C MET A 31 29.26 7.90 6.95
N ASP A 32 30.16 7.02 7.39
CA ASP A 32 29.85 5.65 7.82
C ASP A 32 28.97 5.64 9.09
N GLU A 33 29.39 6.34 10.14
CA GLU A 33 28.64 6.44 11.41
C GLU A 33 27.22 6.99 11.24
N LYS A 34 27.01 7.87 10.25
CA LYS A 34 25.70 8.46 9.95
C LYS A 34 24.96 7.75 8.81
N ASN A 35 25.57 6.72 8.21
CA ASN A 35 25.07 5.98 7.07
C ASN A 35 24.62 6.91 5.92
N ILE A 36 25.54 7.76 5.46
CA ILE A 36 25.32 8.73 4.38
C ILE A 36 26.43 8.63 3.32
N GLY A 37 26.04 8.75 2.04
CA GLY A 37 26.99 8.65 0.92
C GLY A 37 27.60 9.98 0.44
N ALA A 38 27.21 11.11 1.04
CA ALA A 38 27.82 12.41 0.77
C ALA A 38 27.60 13.42 1.90
N ALA A 39 28.55 14.33 2.05
CA ALA A 39 28.53 15.45 2.98
C ALA A 39 28.78 16.78 2.24
N PRO A 40 27.90 17.79 2.39
CA PRO A 40 28.17 19.15 1.98
C PRO A 40 29.38 19.73 2.73
N VAL A 41 30.24 20.42 2.00
CA VAL A 41 31.42 21.09 2.53
C VAL A 41 31.09 22.57 2.75
N ILE A 42 31.15 22.99 4.01
CA ILE A 42 30.77 24.33 4.44
C ILE A 42 32.00 25.07 4.96
N GLU A 43 32.17 26.31 4.51
CA GLU A 43 33.18 27.23 5.02
C GLU A 43 32.52 28.58 5.29
N ARG A 44 32.72 29.12 6.50
CA ARG A 44 32.12 30.41 6.92
C ARG A 44 30.61 30.48 6.65
N GLY A 45 29.91 29.37 6.90
CA GLY A 45 28.46 29.25 6.71
C GLY A 45 27.99 29.15 5.25
N LYS A 46 28.90 29.08 4.27
CA LYS A 46 28.58 28.97 2.84
C LYS A 46 28.91 27.58 2.32
N LEU A 47 28.07 27.07 1.41
CA LEU A 47 28.35 25.85 0.66
C LEU A 47 29.43 26.11 -0.38
N ILE A 48 30.60 25.49 -0.21
CA ILE A 48 31.74 25.63 -1.13
C ILE A 48 32.03 24.35 -1.93
N GLY A 49 31.42 23.24 -1.54
CA GLY A 49 31.63 21.94 -2.19
C GLY A 49 30.71 20.86 -1.66
N ILE A 50 30.80 19.68 -2.27
CA ILE A 50 30.23 18.44 -1.75
C ILE A 50 31.29 17.35 -1.87
N PHE A 51 31.40 16.52 -0.84
CA PHE A 51 32.27 15.34 -0.84
C PHE A 51 31.40 14.09 -0.77
N SER A 52 31.69 13.12 -1.63
CA SER A 52 30.93 11.88 -1.73
C SER A 52 31.86 10.67 -1.85
N GLU A 53 31.32 9.48 -1.60
CA GLU A 53 32.03 8.21 -1.83
C GLU A 53 32.59 8.13 -3.25
N ARG A 54 31.82 8.62 -4.24
CA ARG A 54 32.24 8.67 -5.64
C ARG A 54 33.44 9.61 -5.83
N ASP A 55 33.46 10.75 -5.15
CA ASP A 55 34.59 11.69 -5.23
C ASP A 55 35.86 11.04 -4.68
N PHE A 56 35.75 10.35 -3.53
CA PHE A 56 36.85 9.58 -2.95
C PHE A 56 37.33 8.51 -3.93
N ALA A 57 36.44 7.62 -4.37
CA ALA A 57 36.80 6.50 -5.25
C ALA A 57 37.45 6.96 -6.58
N ARG A 58 36.95 8.05 -7.18
CA ARG A 58 37.47 8.53 -8.49
C ARG A 58 38.75 9.34 -8.39
N LYS A 59 38.97 10.07 -7.30
CA LYS A 59 40.16 10.92 -7.14
C LYS A 59 41.27 10.24 -6.38
N ALA A 60 40.97 9.26 -5.53
CA ALA A 60 41.97 8.45 -4.83
C ALA A 60 42.93 7.76 -5.81
N THR A 61 42.42 7.28 -6.95
CA THR A 61 43.23 6.63 -7.98
C THR A 61 44.12 7.61 -8.76
N ALA A 62 43.88 8.91 -8.68
CA ALA A 62 44.63 9.94 -9.41
C ALA A 62 45.80 10.52 -8.60
N VAL A 63 45.99 10.10 -7.35
CA VAL A 63 47.06 10.60 -6.47
C VAL A 63 48.14 9.53 -6.32
N GLN A 64 49.41 9.89 -6.54
CA GLN A 64 50.54 8.96 -6.42
C GLN A 64 50.69 8.35 -5.02
N GLN A 65 50.40 9.14 -3.97
CA GLN A 65 50.37 8.68 -2.59
C GLN A 65 49.09 9.15 -1.90
N LEU A 66 48.16 8.23 -1.70
CA LEU A 66 46.93 8.50 -0.96
C LEU A 66 47.23 8.50 0.54
N SER A 67 47.03 9.65 1.19
CA SER A 67 47.06 9.76 2.64
C SER A 67 45.68 10.14 3.17
N MET A 68 45.19 9.39 4.16
CA MET A 68 43.90 9.66 4.81
C MET A 68 43.89 10.95 5.64
N ARG A 69 45.08 11.55 5.88
CA ARG A 69 45.24 12.87 6.50
C ARG A 69 45.02 14.03 5.53
N LEU A 70 44.88 13.76 4.22
CA LEU A 70 44.63 14.81 3.24
C LEU A 70 43.27 15.48 3.53
N PRO A 71 43.15 16.79 3.27
CA PRO A 71 41.91 17.52 3.52
C PRO A 71 40.87 17.26 2.42
N VAL A 72 39.60 17.22 2.81
CA VAL A 72 38.44 17.02 1.92
C VAL A 72 38.43 18.02 0.76
N LYS A 73 38.91 19.26 0.93
CA LYS A 73 38.96 20.28 -0.15
C LYS A 73 39.70 19.83 -1.41
N LYS A 74 40.65 18.88 -1.30
CA LYS A 74 41.37 18.30 -2.45
C LYS A 74 40.51 17.30 -3.23
N PHE A 75 39.54 16.67 -2.56
CA PHE A 75 38.72 15.60 -3.13
C PHE A 75 37.28 16.04 -3.43
N MET A 76 36.77 17.09 -2.79
CA MET A 76 35.40 17.55 -3.01
C MET A 76 35.12 18.02 -4.45
N THR A 77 33.86 17.94 -4.86
CA THR A 77 33.35 18.60 -6.06
C THR A 77 32.96 20.05 -5.71
N LYS A 78 33.64 21.03 -6.33
CA LYS A 78 33.42 22.47 -6.09
C LYS A 78 32.17 23.02 -6.81
N LYS A 79 31.89 22.55 -8.02
CA LYS A 79 30.70 22.95 -8.80
C LYS A 79 29.49 22.14 -8.36
N VAL A 80 28.92 22.50 -7.22
CA VAL A 80 27.79 21.78 -6.62
C VAL A 80 26.48 22.14 -7.32
N ARG A 81 25.80 21.12 -7.84
CA ARG A 81 24.40 21.26 -8.28
C ARG A 81 23.52 21.35 -7.04
N ARG A 82 22.65 22.36 -7.02
CA ARG A 82 21.83 22.73 -5.86
C ARG A 82 20.40 22.98 -6.29
N VAL A 83 19.49 22.78 -5.36
CA VAL A 83 18.04 22.98 -5.55
C VAL A 83 17.49 23.88 -4.46
N THR A 84 16.26 24.34 -4.63
CA THR A 84 15.54 25.16 -3.64
C THR A 84 14.28 24.45 -3.15
N SER A 85 13.71 24.91 -2.05
CA SER A 85 12.45 24.39 -1.48
C SER A 85 11.26 24.42 -2.46
N ARG A 86 11.35 25.21 -3.54
CA ARG A 86 10.35 25.34 -4.61
C ARG A 86 10.42 24.26 -5.67
N HIS A 87 11.56 23.61 -5.83
CA HIS A 87 11.70 22.52 -6.79
C HIS A 87 10.85 21.31 -6.39
N THR A 88 10.55 20.48 -7.37
CA THR A 88 9.75 19.27 -7.23
C THR A 88 10.63 18.03 -7.19
N MET A 89 10.02 16.89 -6.87
CA MET A 89 10.74 15.61 -6.87
C MET A 89 11.19 15.24 -8.29
N GLU A 90 10.36 15.59 -9.28
CA GLU A 90 10.59 15.40 -10.70
C GLU A 90 11.77 16.23 -11.20
N ASP A 91 11.85 17.50 -10.79
CA ASP A 91 13.02 18.34 -11.11
C ASP A 91 14.30 17.72 -10.56
N CYS A 92 14.25 17.15 -9.35
CA CYS A 92 15.39 16.46 -8.75
C CYS A 92 15.77 15.21 -9.53
N MET A 93 14.79 14.40 -9.95
CA MET A 93 15.01 13.24 -10.83
C MET A 93 15.72 13.64 -12.13
N ALA A 94 15.22 14.68 -12.78
CA ALA A 94 15.78 15.19 -14.02
C ALA A 94 17.23 15.68 -13.80
N MET A 95 17.47 16.49 -12.77
CA MET A 95 18.81 16.99 -12.45
C MET A 95 19.81 15.87 -12.10
N MET A 96 19.38 14.88 -11.31
CA MET A 96 20.22 13.74 -10.95
C MET A 96 20.62 12.92 -12.18
N THR A 97 19.68 12.71 -13.10
CA THR A 97 19.89 11.96 -14.34
C THR A 97 20.80 12.73 -15.30
N THR A 98 20.45 13.97 -15.62
CA THR A 98 21.17 14.82 -16.58
C THR A 98 22.59 15.11 -16.13
N HIS A 99 22.80 15.38 -14.84
CA HIS A 99 24.12 15.73 -14.30
C HIS A 99 24.87 14.54 -13.69
N ARG A 100 24.28 13.33 -13.70
CA ARG A 100 24.85 12.11 -13.13
C ARG A 100 25.30 12.28 -11.67
N VAL A 101 24.47 12.97 -10.89
CA VAL A 101 24.67 13.20 -9.44
C VAL A 101 23.60 12.48 -8.64
N ARG A 102 23.93 12.06 -7.41
CA ARG A 102 23.00 11.31 -6.53
C ARG A 102 22.54 12.11 -5.32
N HIS A 103 23.12 13.27 -5.10
CA HIS A 103 22.90 14.11 -3.93
C HIS A 103 22.74 15.55 -4.41
N LEU A 104 21.65 16.21 -4.01
CA LEU A 104 21.42 17.62 -4.28
C LEU A 104 21.19 18.34 -2.95
N PRO A 105 22.11 19.23 -2.55
CA PRO A 105 21.87 20.14 -1.44
C PRO A 105 20.70 21.07 -1.73
N ILE A 106 19.83 21.23 -0.74
CA ILE A 106 18.68 22.12 -0.78
C ILE A 106 19.07 23.41 -0.07
N LEU A 107 19.04 24.53 -0.79
CA LEU A 107 19.42 25.84 -0.28
C LEU A 107 18.24 26.80 -0.26
N GLU A 108 18.23 27.67 0.74
CA GLU A 108 17.33 28.81 0.84
C GLU A 108 18.12 30.00 1.38
N LYS A 109 18.02 31.16 0.71
CA LYS A 109 18.82 32.36 1.02
C LYS A 109 20.32 32.04 1.20
N ASN A 110 20.85 31.18 0.34
CA ASN A 110 22.24 30.70 0.33
C ASN A 110 22.69 29.88 1.56
N LYS A 111 21.76 29.49 2.44
CA LYS A 111 22.01 28.56 3.55
C LYS A 111 21.51 27.17 3.17
N ILE A 112 22.23 26.14 3.59
CA ILE A 112 21.78 24.76 3.42
C ILE A 112 20.67 24.45 4.44
N ILE A 113 19.53 24.01 3.94
CA ILE A 113 18.37 23.64 4.76
C ILE A 113 18.06 22.14 4.67
N GLY A 114 18.71 21.43 3.76
CA GLY A 114 18.47 20.01 3.55
C GLY A 114 19.37 19.38 2.51
N ILE A 115 19.24 18.07 2.37
CA ILE A 115 19.83 17.30 1.28
C ILE A 115 18.81 16.27 0.80
N ILE A 116 18.64 16.21 -0.51
CA ILE A 116 17.87 15.15 -1.17
C ILE A 116 18.82 14.20 -1.88
N THR A 117 18.54 12.91 -1.75
CA THR A 117 19.32 11.82 -2.33
C THR A 117 18.51 11.05 -3.35
N ILE A 118 19.18 10.32 -4.22
CA ILE A 118 18.52 9.41 -5.17
C ILE A 118 17.66 8.36 -4.45
N GLY A 119 18.07 7.92 -3.25
CA GLY A 119 17.28 7.00 -2.43
C GLY A 119 15.97 7.62 -1.93
N ASP A 120 15.98 8.91 -1.58
CA ASP A 120 14.76 9.63 -1.20
C ASP A 120 13.78 9.72 -2.38
N VAL A 121 14.32 10.01 -3.57
CA VAL A 121 13.59 10.07 -4.83
C VAL A 121 12.92 8.73 -5.15
N VAL A 122 13.71 7.65 -5.17
CA VAL A 122 13.20 6.29 -5.43
C VAL A 122 12.14 5.88 -4.40
N LYS A 123 12.37 6.18 -3.11
CA LYS A 123 11.39 5.90 -2.06
C LYS A 123 10.07 6.61 -2.30
N HIS A 124 10.10 7.88 -2.71
CA HIS A 124 8.90 8.64 -3.03
C HIS A 124 8.13 8.03 -4.21
N THR A 125 8.83 7.74 -5.32
CA THR A 125 8.21 7.12 -6.50
C THR A 125 7.52 5.80 -6.17
N ILE A 126 8.16 4.94 -5.37
CA ILE A 126 7.54 3.66 -4.95
C ILE A 126 6.29 3.90 -4.10
N GLN A 127 6.32 4.88 -3.19
CA GLN A 127 5.16 5.21 -2.35
C GLN A 127 3.99 5.76 -3.18
N GLU A 128 4.28 6.62 -4.14
CA GLU A 128 3.28 7.16 -5.05
C GLU A 128 2.66 6.06 -5.93
N GLN A 129 3.49 5.20 -6.53
CA GLN A 129 3.01 4.06 -7.31
C GLN A 129 2.12 3.12 -6.50
N LYS A 130 2.51 2.81 -5.25
CA LYS A 130 1.68 1.99 -4.34
C LYS A 130 0.33 2.65 -4.05
N PHE A 131 0.31 3.97 -3.87
CA PHE A 131 -0.93 4.71 -3.63
C PHE A 131 -1.86 4.67 -4.85
N VAL A 132 -1.34 4.91 -6.05
CA VAL A 132 -2.10 4.84 -7.30
C VAL A 132 -2.64 3.42 -7.52
N LEU A 133 -1.78 2.41 -7.37
CA LEU A 133 -2.18 1.00 -7.50
C LEU A 133 -3.31 0.65 -6.52
N ARG A 134 -3.20 1.10 -5.26
CA ARG A 134 -4.24 0.85 -4.27
C ARG A 134 -5.58 1.46 -4.68
N LYS A 135 -5.58 2.70 -5.16
CA LYS A 135 -6.80 3.36 -5.67
C LYS A 135 -7.43 2.62 -6.85
N VAL A 136 -6.61 2.15 -7.79
CA VAL A 136 -7.10 1.37 -8.94
C VAL A 136 -7.74 0.07 -8.45
N LEU A 137 -7.09 -0.65 -7.54
CA LEU A 137 -7.64 -1.89 -6.97
C LEU A 137 -8.97 -1.65 -6.23
N ASP A 138 -9.04 -0.59 -5.44
CA ASP A 138 -10.27 -0.22 -4.72
C ASP A 138 -11.41 0.11 -5.71
N SER A 139 -11.12 0.86 -6.79
CA SER A 139 -12.12 1.17 -7.84
C SER A 139 -12.61 -0.06 -8.61
N ILE A 140 -11.72 -1.05 -8.85
CA ILE A 140 -12.09 -2.31 -9.50
C ILE A 140 -13.02 -3.12 -8.59
N GLU A 141 -12.74 -3.15 -7.28
CA GLU A 141 -13.57 -3.89 -6.34
C GLU A 141 -14.95 -3.22 -6.18
N GLU A 142 -15.00 -1.89 -6.12
CA GLU A 142 -16.26 -1.14 -6.14
C GLU A 142 -17.08 -1.43 -7.40
N GLY A 143 -16.47 -1.33 -8.59
CA GLY A 143 -17.15 -1.63 -9.85
C GLY A 143 -17.67 -3.07 -9.92
N LYS A 144 -16.88 -4.05 -9.43
CA LYS A 144 -17.32 -5.45 -9.31
C LYS A 144 -18.52 -5.57 -8.37
N ASN A 145 -18.52 -4.89 -7.23
CA ASN A 145 -19.62 -4.93 -6.27
C ASN A 145 -20.90 -4.32 -6.85
N THR A 146 -20.80 -3.20 -7.57
CA THR A 146 -21.94 -2.60 -8.26
C THR A 146 -22.52 -3.55 -9.32
N LEU A 147 -21.67 -4.15 -10.14
CA LEU A 147 -22.13 -5.12 -11.15
C LEU A 147 -22.85 -6.31 -10.50
N ARG A 148 -22.30 -6.85 -9.41
CA ARG A 148 -22.91 -7.95 -8.65
C ARG A 148 -24.30 -7.57 -8.13
N MET A 149 -24.45 -6.37 -7.55
CA MET A 149 -25.72 -5.88 -7.05
C MET A 149 -26.75 -5.71 -8.16
N ASN A 150 -26.33 -5.19 -9.31
CA ASN A 150 -27.22 -5.00 -10.46
C ASN A 150 -27.71 -6.34 -11.03
N VAL A 151 -26.82 -7.33 -11.16
CA VAL A 151 -27.21 -8.69 -11.60
C VAL A 151 -28.22 -9.28 -10.63
N ARG A 152 -27.98 -9.16 -9.31
CA ARG A 152 -28.92 -9.64 -8.29
C ARG A 152 -30.28 -8.97 -8.42
N TYR A 153 -30.30 -7.64 -8.45
CA TYR A 153 -31.54 -6.88 -8.56
C TYR A 153 -32.34 -7.30 -9.80
N ASN A 154 -31.68 -7.41 -10.95
CA ASN A 154 -32.34 -7.82 -12.18
C ASN A 154 -32.87 -9.25 -12.12
N VAL A 155 -32.11 -10.19 -11.57
CA VAL A 155 -32.56 -11.59 -11.44
C VAL A 155 -33.72 -11.68 -10.46
N GLU A 156 -33.57 -11.19 -9.23
CA GLU A 156 -34.53 -11.41 -8.15
C GLU A 156 -35.78 -10.54 -8.26
N GLN A 157 -35.64 -9.29 -8.68
CA GLN A 157 -36.74 -8.31 -8.68
C GLN A 157 -37.45 -8.23 -10.03
N ASN A 158 -36.75 -8.53 -11.14
CA ASN A 158 -37.34 -8.38 -12.47
C ASN A 158 -37.64 -9.74 -13.14
N ILE A 159 -36.69 -10.68 -13.12
CA ILE A 159 -36.83 -11.94 -13.88
C ILE A 159 -37.58 -13.02 -13.07
N LEU A 160 -37.15 -13.28 -11.83
CA LEU A 160 -37.68 -14.36 -11.00
C LEU A 160 -39.20 -14.26 -10.74
N PRO A 161 -39.79 -13.06 -10.52
CA PRO A 161 -41.24 -12.93 -10.36
C PRO A 161 -42.01 -13.36 -11.62
N LEU A 162 -41.47 -13.04 -12.81
CA LEU A 162 -42.07 -13.42 -14.09
C LEU A 162 -41.99 -14.94 -14.31
N VAL A 163 -40.84 -15.55 -14.00
CA VAL A 163 -40.66 -17.01 -14.07
C VAL A 163 -41.65 -17.72 -13.14
N LYS A 164 -41.80 -17.25 -11.89
CA LYS A 164 -42.77 -17.78 -10.93
C LYS A 164 -44.22 -17.62 -11.41
N MET A 165 -44.55 -16.50 -12.03
CA MET A 165 -45.88 -16.27 -12.61
C MET A 165 -46.18 -17.26 -13.75
N LEU A 166 -45.20 -17.49 -14.65
CA LEU A 166 -45.34 -18.47 -15.75
C LEU A 166 -45.43 -19.91 -15.23
N ALA A 167 -44.63 -20.27 -14.23
CA ALA A 167 -44.66 -21.60 -13.61
C ALA A 167 -46.03 -21.93 -13.00
N ARG A 168 -46.73 -20.93 -12.43
CA ARG A 168 -48.10 -21.08 -11.92
C ARG A 168 -49.12 -21.29 -13.04
N ARG A 169 -48.90 -20.69 -14.21
CA ARG A 169 -49.82 -20.78 -15.37
C ARG A 169 -49.66 -22.10 -16.13
N TYR A 170 -48.48 -22.70 -16.12
CA TYR A 170 -48.18 -23.97 -16.78
C TYR A 170 -47.67 -25.01 -15.76
N PRO A 171 -48.54 -25.45 -14.82
CA PRO A 171 -48.16 -26.41 -13.80
C PRO A 171 -47.85 -27.77 -14.45
N GLY A 172 -46.59 -28.22 -14.37
CA GLY A 172 -46.13 -29.51 -14.90
C GLY A 172 -44.93 -29.41 -15.85
N ASP A 173 -44.69 -28.23 -16.43
CA ASP A 173 -43.53 -27.99 -17.28
C ASP A 173 -42.25 -27.86 -16.43
N ALA A 174 -41.32 -28.80 -16.61
CA ALA A 174 -40.07 -28.84 -15.88
C ALA A 174 -39.10 -27.70 -16.27
N SER A 175 -39.26 -27.09 -17.45
CA SER A 175 -38.39 -26.02 -17.92
C SER A 175 -38.42 -24.78 -17.04
N PHE A 176 -39.58 -24.44 -16.45
CA PHE A 176 -39.67 -23.30 -15.53
C PHE A 176 -38.99 -23.55 -14.19
N ARG A 177 -39.03 -24.78 -13.67
CA ARG A 177 -38.30 -25.16 -12.44
C ARG A 177 -36.78 -25.12 -12.65
N LEU A 178 -36.32 -25.65 -13.78
CA LEU A 178 -34.90 -25.62 -14.14
C LEU A 178 -34.39 -24.17 -14.36
N LEU A 179 -35.21 -23.33 -14.99
CA LEU A 179 -34.89 -21.92 -15.19
C LEU A 179 -34.81 -21.16 -13.86
N GLU A 180 -35.75 -21.41 -12.94
CA GLU A 180 -35.71 -20.84 -11.59
C GLU A 180 -34.44 -21.26 -10.84
N GLU A 181 -34.07 -22.54 -10.91
CA GLU A 181 -32.83 -23.04 -10.30
C GLU A 181 -31.58 -22.39 -10.90
N HIS A 182 -31.48 -22.28 -12.23
CA HIS A 182 -30.33 -21.64 -12.89
C HIS A 182 -30.22 -20.15 -12.56
N LEU A 183 -31.34 -19.43 -12.51
CA LEU A 183 -31.36 -18.02 -12.11
C LEU A 183 -30.92 -17.85 -10.65
N ASP A 184 -31.35 -18.75 -9.75
CA ASP A 184 -30.91 -18.78 -8.36
C ASP A 184 -29.44 -19.17 -8.23
N GLN A 185 -28.92 -20.06 -9.08
CA GLN A 185 -27.49 -20.36 -9.13
C GLN A 185 -26.66 -19.15 -9.60
N ILE A 186 -27.14 -18.39 -10.60
CA ILE A 186 -26.49 -17.18 -11.08
C ILE A 186 -26.45 -16.13 -9.96
N SER A 187 -27.57 -15.82 -9.32
CA SER A 187 -27.61 -14.85 -8.21
C SER A 187 -26.79 -15.32 -6.98
N SER A 188 -26.90 -16.59 -6.61
CA SER A 188 -26.23 -17.16 -5.43
C SER A 188 -24.71 -17.36 -5.59
N ALA A 189 -24.22 -17.59 -6.81
CA ALA A 189 -22.79 -17.60 -7.10
C ALA A 189 -22.13 -16.24 -6.81
N TYR A 190 -22.85 -15.13 -7.05
CA TYR A 190 -22.40 -13.80 -6.66
C TYR A 190 -22.49 -13.58 -5.14
N TYR A 191 -23.51 -14.13 -4.48
CA TYR A 191 -23.70 -14.05 -3.02
C TYR A 191 -22.57 -14.75 -2.23
N ARG A 192 -22.17 -15.96 -2.64
CA ARG A 192 -21.06 -16.73 -2.01
C ARG A 192 -19.73 -15.97 -2.02
N LYS A 193 -19.49 -15.13 -3.04
CA LYS A 193 -18.25 -14.34 -3.21
C LYS A 193 -18.31 -12.95 -2.55
N LEU A 194 -19.50 -12.40 -2.33
CA LEU A 194 -19.74 -11.11 -1.66
C LEU A 194 -19.60 -11.18 -0.14
N VAL A 195 -20.18 -12.21 0.47
CA VAL A 195 -20.13 -12.42 1.93
C VAL A 195 -18.69 -12.71 2.37
N THR A 196 -17.93 -13.43 1.54
CA THR A 196 -16.51 -13.69 1.75
C THR A 196 -15.62 -12.47 1.63
N SER A 197 -15.80 -11.62 0.61
CA SER A 197 -14.93 -10.45 0.41
C SER A 197 -15.24 -9.28 1.36
N LYS A 198 -16.50 -9.07 1.76
CA LYS A 198 -16.89 -7.96 2.63
C LYS A 198 -16.48 -8.15 4.10
N TYR A 199 -16.46 -9.40 4.57
CA TYR A 199 -16.23 -9.72 5.98
C TYR A 199 -15.00 -10.62 6.24
N ASN A 200 -14.25 -10.97 5.18
CA ASN A 200 -13.09 -11.86 5.24
C ASN A 200 -13.38 -13.18 6.00
N PHE A 201 -14.50 -13.85 5.67
CA PHE A 201 -14.81 -15.15 6.24
C PHE A 201 -13.89 -16.24 5.71
N THR A 202 -13.50 -17.18 6.57
CA THR A 202 -12.75 -18.38 6.17
C THR A 202 -13.68 -19.40 5.49
N SER A 203 -13.12 -20.35 4.75
CA SER A 203 -13.88 -21.43 4.09
C SER A 203 -14.78 -22.22 5.06
N THR A 204 -14.28 -22.50 6.26
CA THR A 204 -15.05 -23.17 7.33
C THR A 204 -16.16 -22.29 7.89
N GLU A 205 -15.91 -20.99 8.08
CA GLU A 205 -16.93 -20.04 8.54
C GLU A 205 -18.07 -19.90 7.51
N ILE A 206 -17.77 -19.88 6.21
CA ILE A 206 -18.80 -19.86 5.15
C ILE A 206 -19.68 -21.12 5.23
N SER A 207 -19.06 -22.28 5.46
CA SER A 207 -19.77 -23.56 5.53
C SER A 207 -20.71 -23.59 6.74
N VAL A 208 -20.25 -23.07 7.89
CA VAL A 208 -21.08 -22.87 9.09
C VAL A 208 -22.21 -21.87 8.83
N ILE A 209 -21.94 -20.74 8.16
CA ILE A 209 -22.96 -19.74 7.77
C ILE A 209 -24.03 -20.39 6.89
N LYS A 210 -23.64 -21.17 5.87
CA LYS A 210 -24.58 -21.83 4.95
C LYS A 210 -25.56 -22.73 5.70
N LEU A 211 -25.05 -23.55 6.62
CA LEU A 211 -25.88 -24.47 7.40
C LEU A 211 -26.76 -23.73 8.43
N LEU A 212 -26.26 -22.64 9.03
CA LEU A 212 -27.07 -21.78 9.91
C LEU A 212 -28.23 -21.09 9.17
N LYS A 213 -28.03 -20.68 7.92
CA LYS A 213 -29.10 -20.12 7.06
C LYS A 213 -30.12 -21.19 6.65
N ALA A 214 -29.68 -22.44 6.50
CA ALA A 214 -30.56 -23.58 6.28
C ALA A 214 -31.24 -24.10 7.58
N HIS A 215 -31.17 -23.33 8.67
CA HIS A 215 -31.78 -23.62 9.98
C HIS A 215 -31.25 -24.88 10.70
N TYR A 216 -30.04 -25.34 10.39
CA TYR A 216 -29.39 -26.44 11.11
C TYR A 216 -28.97 -26.00 12.52
N ARG A 217 -29.17 -26.88 13.50
CA ARG A 217 -28.74 -26.73 14.90
C ARG A 217 -27.24 -26.99 15.04
N GLU A 218 -26.62 -26.49 16.12
CA GLU A 218 -25.17 -26.60 16.32
C GLU A 218 -24.64 -28.04 16.31
N LYS A 219 -25.45 -28.99 16.80
CA LYS A 219 -25.13 -30.42 16.79
C LYS A 219 -25.14 -30.98 15.36
N GLU A 220 -26.15 -30.63 14.57
CA GLU A 220 -26.30 -31.06 13.16
C GLU A 220 -25.19 -30.46 12.28
N ILE A 221 -24.79 -29.21 12.55
CA ILE A 221 -23.65 -28.56 11.88
C ILE A 221 -22.34 -29.28 12.20
N ALA A 222 -22.13 -29.65 13.48
CA ALA A 222 -20.94 -30.35 13.93
C ALA A 222 -20.80 -31.71 13.23
N GLU A 223 -21.90 -32.46 13.15
CA GLU A 223 -21.96 -33.76 12.44
C GLU A 223 -21.74 -33.58 10.93
N THR A 224 -22.40 -32.61 10.29
CA THR A 224 -22.30 -32.37 8.84
C THR A 224 -20.89 -31.96 8.41
N LEU A 225 -20.19 -31.18 9.23
CA LEU A 225 -18.84 -30.67 8.93
C LEU A 225 -17.73 -31.53 9.52
N ASN A 226 -18.08 -32.63 10.22
CA ASN A 226 -17.14 -33.50 10.93
C ASN A 226 -16.19 -32.71 11.86
N ILE A 227 -16.75 -31.79 12.66
CA ILE A 227 -16.01 -30.99 13.65
C ILE A 227 -16.72 -31.02 15.00
N SER A 228 -16.01 -30.69 16.07
CA SER A 228 -16.64 -30.64 17.39
C SER A 228 -17.66 -29.50 17.53
N ILE A 229 -18.70 -29.71 18.33
CA ILE A 229 -19.72 -28.68 18.65
C ILE A 229 -19.06 -27.41 19.24
N SER A 230 -18.00 -27.58 20.04
CA SER A 230 -17.23 -26.45 20.57
C SER A 230 -16.53 -25.64 19.47
N THR A 231 -16.10 -26.29 18.38
CA THR A 231 -15.53 -25.63 17.19
C THR A 231 -16.61 -24.86 16.42
N VAL A 232 -17.82 -25.42 16.27
CA VAL A 232 -18.96 -24.71 15.68
C VAL A 232 -19.29 -23.44 16.47
N LYS A 233 -19.31 -23.51 17.81
CA LYS A 233 -19.52 -22.34 18.68
C LYS A 233 -18.43 -21.28 18.52
N LYS A 234 -17.16 -21.69 18.41
CA LYS A 234 -16.03 -20.77 18.12
C LYS A 234 -16.20 -20.06 16.78
N HIS A 235 -16.57 -20.79 15.72
CA HIS A 235 -16.85 -20.17 14.42
C HIS A 235 -18.04 -19.21 14.48
N LYS A 236 -19.15 -19.57 15.16
CA LYS A 236 -20.29 -18.66 15.38
C LYS A 236 -19.86 -17.37 16.08
N TYR A 237 -19.00 -17.46 17.09
CA TYR A 237 -18.47 -16.28 17.79
C TYR A 237 -17.59 -15.40 16.88
N ALA A 238 -16.69 -16.02 16.11
CA ALA A 238 -15.85 -15.32 15.14
C ALA A 238 -16.70 -14.63 14.06
N ILE A 239 -17.72 -15.31 13.55
CA ILE A 239 -18.67 -14.79 12.56
C ILE A 239 -19.39 -13.56 13.13
N ARG A 240 -19.93 -13.66 14.36
CA ARG A 240 -20.56 -12.51 15.04
C ARG A 240 -19.61 -11.31 15.18
N GLY A 241 -18.33 -11.57 15.45
CA GLY A 241 -17.30 -10.53 15.48
C GLY A 241 -17.14 -9.82 14.14
N LYS A 242 -17.01 -10.60 13.07
CA LYS A 242 -16.86 -10.08 11.69
C LYS A 242 -18.11 -9.32 11.22
N LEU A 243 -19.30 -9.75 11.65
CA LEU A 243 -20.57 -9.07 11.37
C LEU A 243 -20.84 -7.83 12.26
N GLY A 244 -19.96 -7.49 13.21
CA GLY A 244 -20.19 -6.37 14.14
C GLY A 244 -21.30 -6.61 15.17
N MET A 245 -21.63 -7.88 15.45
CA MET A 245 -22.70 -8.32 16.34
C MET A 245 -22.21 -8.82 17.72
N ARG A 246 -20.94 -8.65 18.05
CA ARG A 246 -20.34 -9.25 19.28
C ARG A 246 -21.18 -9.01 20.53
N ASN A 247 -21.74 -7.81 20.69
CA ASN A 247 -22.47 -7.39 21.89
C ASN A 247 -23.97 -7.12 21.64
N LYS A 248 -24.53 -7.54 20.49
CA LYS A 248 -25.95 -7.32 20.16
C LYS A 248 -26.78 -8.57 20.47
N SER A 249 -27.86 -8.42 21.23
CA SER A 249 -28.87 -9.47 21.44
C SER A 249 -29.68 -9.67 20.16
N GLY A 250 -29.18 -10.53 19.28
CA GLY A 250 -29.83 -10.82 18.00
C GLY A 250 -29.38 -12.16 17.44
N ASN A 251 -30.32 -12.89 16.85
CA ASN A 251 -30.06 -14.16 16.18
C ASN A 251 -29.14 -13.93 14.97
N ILE A 252 -28.06 -14.69 14.88
CA ILE A 252 -27.08 -14.60 13.79
C ILE A 252 -27.73 -14.89 12.43
N THR A 253 -28.70 -15.82 12.39
CA THR A 253 -29.41 -16.20 11.15
C THR A 253 -30.23 -15.04 10.60
N THR A 254 -31.03 -14.39 11.44
CA THR A 254 -31.82 -13.21 11.05
C THR A 254 -30.95 -12.05 10.54
N HIS A 255 -29.77 -11.85 11.12
CA HIS A 255 -28.84 -10.82 10.64
C HIS A 255 -28.13 -11.19 9.35
N LEU A 256 -27.83 -12.48 9.14
CA LEU A 256 -27.30 -13.01 7.88
C LEU A 256 -28.33 -12.93 6.74
N ASP A 257 -29.63 -12.92 7.05
CA ASP A 257 -30.70 -12.72 6.07
C ASP A 257 -30.88 -11.24 5.71
N LEU A 258 -30.65 -10.33 6.66
CA LEU A 258 -30.70 -8.87 6.44
C LEU A 258 -29.48 -8.30 5.69
N ILE A 259 -28.36 -9.03 5.67
CA ILE A 259 -27.14 -8.65 4.94
C ILE A 259 -27.13 -9.25 3.52
N ALA A 260 -28.09 -10.14 3.23
CA ALA A 260 -28.35 -10.69 1.91
C ALA A 260 -29.29 -9.80 1.09
#